data_AF-A0A1M4YIL4-F1
#
_entry.id   AF-A0A1M4YIL4-F1
#
_cell.length_a   1.000
_cell.length_b   1.000
_cell.length_c   1.000
_cell.angle_alpha   90.00
_cell.angle_beta   90.00
_cell.angle_gamma   90.00
#
_symmetry.space_group_name_H-M   'P 1'
#
loop_
_entity.id
_entity.type
_entity.pdbx_description
1 polymer ?
#
loop_
_entity_poly.entity_id
_entity_poly.type
_entity_poly.pdbx_seq_one_letter_code
_entity_poly.pdbx_strand_id
1 'polypeptide(L)'
;MPCWGWSGFFYGYGGIIGSLIGFGFMILLVVIVYFLFKNLFKPNNLKKSNVKTSNEDLLRILNEKFVNGEITEEEYMRKKKLIE
;
A
#
# COMPACT_ATOMS: atom_id res chain seq x y z
N MET A 1 -12.91 40.06 -34.31
CA MET A 1 -12.80 39.42 -32.98
C MET A 1 -11.66 38.42 -33.06
N PRO A 2 -10.50 38.66 -32.42
CA PRO A 2 -9.44 37.67 -32.46
C PRO A 2 -9.85 36.52 -31.53
N CYS A 3 -9.70 35.28 -31.99
CA CYS A 3 -9.93 34.09 -31.18
C CYS A 3 -8.86 34.04 -30.07
N TRP A 4 -9.17 34.67 -28.93
CA TRP A 4 -8.43 34.53 -27.70
C TRP A 4 -8.91 33.25 -27.03
N GLY A 5 -8.12 32.19 -27.10
CA GLY A 5 -8.47 30.96 -26.39
C GLY A 5 -7.43 29.87 -26.43
N TRP A 6 -6.54 29.85 -27.43
CA TRP A 6 -5.55 28.78 -27.54
C TRP A 6 -4.16 29.25 -27.99
N SER A 7 -4.08 30.37 -28.70
CA SER A 7 -2.81 30.92 -29.21
C SER A 7 -2.03 31.76 -28.18
N GLY A 8 -2.66 32.17 -27.07
CA GLY A 8 -2.04 33.03 -26.05
C GLY A 8 -1.06 32.31 -25.11
N PHE A 9 -1.22 31.01 -24.89
CA PHE A 9 -0.32 30.24 -24.02
C PHE A 9 1.04 29.96 -24.67
N PHE A 10 1.12 30.02 -26.00
CA PHE A 10 2.35 29.73 -26.75
C PHE A 10 3.09 30.97 -27.23
N TYR A 11 2.47 32.16 -27.20
CA TYR A 11 3.03 33.39 -27.80
C TYR A 11 3.35 34.51 -26.80
N GLY A 12 3.09 34.35 -25.51
CA GLY A 12 3.45 35.34 -24.49
C GLY A 12 4.63 34.89 -23.64
N TYR A 13 5.78 35.54 -23.79
CA TYR A 13 6.84 35.69 -22.78
C TYR A 13 8.02 34.71 -22.65
N GLY A 14 8.37 33.89 -23.64
CA GLY A 14 9.69 33.24 -23.59
C GLY A 14 9.94 32.18 -24.64
N GLY A 15 10.23 32.60 -25.88
CA GLY A 15 10.79 31.71 -26.89
C GLY A 15 11.99 30.96 -26.30
N ILE A 16 12.01 29.62 -26.45
CA ILE A 16 13.03 28.71 -25.93
C ILE A 16 13.05 28.54 -24.39
N ILE A 17 13.13 29.60 -23.59
CA ILE A 17 13.26 29.50 -22.11
C ILE A 17 11.94 29.10 -21.46
N GLY A 18 10.82 29.69 -21.89
CA GLY A 18 9.47 29.29 -21.46
C GLY A 18 9.10 27.88 -21.95
N SER A 19 9.63 27.49 -23.11
CA SER A 19 9.46 26.14 -23.65
C SER A 19 10.21 25.09 -22.82
N LEU A 20 11.44 25.37 -22.36
CA LEU A 20 12.21 24.49 -21.47
C LEU A 20 11.54 24.31 -20.09
N ILE A 21 11.07 25.42 -19.49
CA ILE A 21 10.33 25.39 -18.23
C ILE A 21 9.00 24.64 -18.36
N GLY A 22 8.27 24.85 -19.47
CA GLY A 22 7.06 24.11 -19.78
C GLY A 22 7.30 22.60 -19.94
N PHE A 23 8.40 22.22 -20.59
CA PHE A 23 8.79 20.81 -20.75
C PHE A 23 9.15 20.15 -19.41
N GLY A 24 9.88 20.87 -18.54
CA GLY A 24 10.18 20.43 -17.18
C GLY A 24 8.92 20.25 -16.32
N PHE A 25 7.95 21.16 -16.44
CA PHE A 25 6.64 21.03 -15.79
C PHE A 25 5.85 19.83 -16.29
N MET A 26 5.93 19.52 -17.59
CA MET A 26 5.26 18.35 -18.18
C MET A 26 5.79 17.05 -17.57
N ILE A 27 7.12 16.93 -17.46
CA ILE A 27 7.78 15.78 -16.81
C ILE A 27 7.39 15.68 -15.34
N LEU A 28 7.37 16.80 -14.62
CA LEU A 28 6.93 16.84 -13.21
C LEU A 28 5.48 16.35 -13.06
N LEU A 29 4.59 16.76 -13.96
CA LEU A 29 3.18 16.37 -13.96
C LEU A 29 3.04 14.86 -14.19
N VAL A 30 3.80 14.28 -15.12
CA VAL A 30 3.85 12.83 -15.36
C VAL A 30 4.34 12.08 -14.12
N VAL A 31 5.37 12.58 -13.43
CA VAL A 31 5.88 11.98 -12.19
C VAL A 31 4.83 12.02 -11.08
N ILE A 32 4.12 13.13 -10.93
CA ILE A 32 3.04 13.28 -9.95
C ILE A 32 1.93 12.26 -10.24
N VAL A 33 1.44 12.21 -11.49
CA VAL A 33 0.41 11.25 -11.90
C VAL A 33 0.90 9.82 -11.68
N TYR A 34 2.11 9.48 -12.09
CA TYR A 34 2.70 8.17 -11.84
C TYR A 34 2.76 7.83 -10.34
N PHE A 35 3.10 8.78 -9.47
CA PHE A 35 3.12 8.56 -8.02
C PHE A 35 1.72 8.37 -7.44
N LEU A 36 0.72 9.15 -7.90
CA LEU A 36 -0.68 8.95 -7.52
C LEU A 36 -1.18 7.57 -7.96
N PHE A 37 -0.94 7.19 -9.22
CA PHE A 37 -1.30 5.87 -9.72
C PHE A 37 -0.54 4.77 -8.97
N LYS A 38 0.76 4.92 -8.71
CA LYS A 38 1.53 3.97 -7.90
C LYS A 38 1.00 3.90 -6.48
N ASN A 39 0.46 4.96 -5.88
CA ASN A 39 -0.07 4.92 -4.52
C ASN A 39 -1.50 4.36 -4.47
N LEU A 40 -2.29 4.53 -5.53
CA LEU A 40 -3.64 3.96 -5.68
C LEU A 40 -3.60 2.48 -6.11
N PHE A 41 -2.63 2.11 -6.95
CA PHE A 41 -2.36 0.75 -7.42
C PHE A 41 -1.26 0.05 -6.64
N LYS A 42 -0.60 0.70 -5.66
CA LYS A 42 -0.01 -0.05 -4.56
C LYS A 42 -1.24 -0.72 -3.99
N PRO A 43 -1.39 -2.06 -4.11
CA PRO A 43 -2.42 -2.68 -3.33
C PRO A 43 -2.15 -2.13 -1.94
N ASN A 44 -3.19 -1.60 -1.30
CA ASN A 44 -3.34 -1.87 0.10
C ASN A 44 -3.19 -3.40 0.22
N ASN A 45 -1.95 -3.88 0.20
CA ASN A 45 -1.39 -4.45 1.38
C ASN A 45 -1.73 -3.39 2.49
N LEU A 46 -2.98 -3.22 2.96
CA LEU A 46 -3.57 -4.19 3.88
C LEU A 46 -2.37 -4.93 4.37
N LYS A 47 -1.74 -4.38 5.40
CA LYS A 47 -0.94 -5.20 6.26
C LYS A 47 -1.75 -6.51 6.42
N LYS A 48 -1.49 -7.51 5.57
CA LYS A 48 -0.85 -8.72 5.95
C LYS A 48 0.35 -8.21 6.73
N SER A 49 0.06 -7.74 7.94
CA SER A 49 0.76 -8.26 9.07
C SER A 49 0.92 -9.71 8.66
N ASN A 50 2.17 -10.09 8.45
CA ASN A 50 2.64 -11.15 9.31
C ASN A 50 1.97 -10.91 10.67
N VAL A 51 0.73 -11.35 10.83
CA VAL A 51 0.25 -11.91 12.07
C VAL A 51 1.22 -13.06 12.16
N LYS A 52 2.42 -12.78 12.68
CA LYS A 52 3.20 -13.75 13.38
C LYS A 52 2.15 -14.28 14.32
N THR A 53 1.57 -15.43 13.98
CA THR A 53 0.60 -16.09 14.82
C THR A 53 1.31 -16.14 16.15
N SER A 54 0.90 -15.29 17.08
CA SER A 54 1.62 -15.15 18.32
C SER A 54 1.46 -16.49 19.02
N ASN A 55 2.44 -16.86 19.84
CA ASN A 55 2.31 -18.04 20.67
C ASN A 55 0.99 -17.97 21.48
N GLU A 56 0.54 -16.76 21.83
CA GLU A 56 -0.77 -16.48 22.43
C GLU A 56 -1.96 -16.91 21.57
N ASP A 57 -1.96 -16.63 20.27
CA ASP A 57 -3.01 -17.06 19.34
C ASP A 57 -3.05 -18.59 19.19
N LEU A 58 -1.89 -19.24 19.13
CA LEU A 58 -1.78 -20.70 19.07
C LEU A 58 -2.27 -21.37 20.35
N LEU A 59 -1.89 -20.80 21.51
CA LEU A 59 -2.34 -21.28 22.82
C LEU A 59 -3.85 -21.12 22.99
N ARG A 60 -4.44 -20.03 22.48
CA ARG A 60 -5.90 -19.83 22.50
C ARG A 60 -6.63 -20.92 21.71
N ILE A 61 -6.19 -21.20 20.48
CA ILE A 61 -6.78 -22.27 19.65
C ILE A 61 -6.62 -23.64 20.32
N LEU A 62 -5.48 -23.89 20.95
CA LEU A 62 -5.22 -25.14 21.67
C LEU A 62 -6.16 -25.30 22.89
N ASN A 63 -6.38 -24.22 23.65
CA ASN A 63 -7.32 -24.21 24.79
C ASN A 63 -8.76 -24.46 24.35
N GLU A 64 -9.21 -23.83 23.27
CA GLU A 64 -10.57 -24.05 22.75
C GLU A 64 -10.81 -25.51 22.40
N LYS A 65 -9.83 -26.16 21.74
CA LYS A 65 -9.90 -27.59 21.40
C LYS A 65 -9.93 -28.50 22.63
N PHE A 66 -9.22 -28.13 23.70
CA PHE A 66 -9.25 -28.85 24.97
C PHE A 66 -10.61 -28.74 25.64
N VAL A 67 -11.18 -27.54 25.71
CA VAL A 67 -12.51 -27.30 26.30
C VAL A 67 -13.61 -28.01 25.52
N ASN A 68 -13.49 -28.06 24.18
CA ASN A 68 -14.41 -28.81 23.32
C ASN A 68 -14.25 -30.33 23.44
N GLY A 69 -13.25 -30.84 24.17
CA GLY A 69 -12.99 -32.27 24.34
C GLY A 69 -12.44 -32.96 23.08
N GLU A 70 -11.95 -32.19 22.11
CA GLU A 70 -11.34 -32.73 20.87
C GLU A 70 -9.95 -33.33 21.11
N ILE A 71 -9.29 -32.95 22.22
CA ILE A 71 -7.95 -33.39 22.59
C ILE A 71 -7.90 -33.85 24.04
N THR A 72 -7.07 -34.86 24.32
CA THR A 72 -6.82 -35.33 25.68
C THR A 72 -5.80 -34.44 26.40
N GLU A 73 -5.79 -34.47 27.73
CA GLU A 73 -4.87 -33.67 28.57
C GLU A 73 -3.39 -33.92 28.22
N GLU A 74 -3.03 -35.17 27.93
CA GLU A 74 -1.68 -35.58 27.53
C GLU A 74 -1.24 -34.90 26.23
N GLU A 75 -2.13 -34.84 25.24
CA GLU A 75 -1.85 -34.19 23.96
C GLU A 75 -1.78 -32.67 24.09
N TYR A 76 -2.64 -32.10 24.95
CA TYR A 76 -2.63 -30.68 25.25
C TYR A 76 -1.29 -30.25 25.85
N MET A 77 -0.81 -30.95 26.88
CA MET A 77 0.45 -30.62 27.56
C MET A 77 1.66 -30.73 26.62
N ARG A 78 1.69 -31.76 25.76
CA ARG A 78 2.75 -31.93 24.76
C ARG A 78 2.78 -30.77 23.77
N LYS A 79 1.62 -30.34 23.26
CA LYS A 79 1.52 -29.25 22.26
C LYS A 79 1.82 -27.88 22.88
N LYS A 80 1.37 -27.64 24.12
CA LYS A 80 1.65 -26.40 24.86
C LYS A 80 3.15 -26.18 25.02
N LYS A 81 3.90 -27.21 25.40
CA LYS A 81 5.37 -27.17 25.56
C LYS A 81 6.15 -26.91 24.26
N LEU A 82 5.53 -27.12 23.10
CA LEU A 82 6.15 -26.84 21.80
C LEU A 82 5.94 -25.39 21.35
N ILE A 83 4.95 -24.69 21.93
CA ILE A 83 4.56 -23.33 21.59
C ILE A 83 5.20 -22.31 22.54
N GLU A 84 5.41 -22.72 23.80
CA GLU A 84 6.17 -21.98 24.82
C GLU A 84 7.68 -22.06 24.57
#